data_AF-A0A434MTP5-F1
#
_entry.id   AF-A0A434MTP5-F1
#
_cell.length_a   1.000
_cell.length_b   1.000
_cell.length_c   1.000
_cell.angle_alpha   90.00
_cell.angle_beta   90.00
_cell.angle_gamma   90.00
#
_symmetry.space_group_name_H-M   'P 1'
#
loop_
_entity.id
_entity.type
_entity.pdbx_description
1 polymer ?
#
loop_
_entity_poly.entity_id
_entity_poly.type
_entity_poly.pdbx_seq_one_letter_code
_entity_poly.pdbx_strand_id
1 'polypeptide(L)'
;MSGETGDRGGIDRLTEIRTRRPPWQLLMVGNADAPIAFSAETNNSLTRIFDLLPHLAGVTIKTTKGDLNVSRDFAGNYVKEVDQLLAGILNSEPEITGIVFPATATRPEHTATVEDPHLLPEGKQFAVTEGEAR
;
A
#
# COMPACT_ATOMS: atom_id res chain seq x y z
N MET A 1 0.31 -37.29 -38.52
CA MET A 1 0.13 -35.89 -38.95
C MET A 1 -1.22 -35.47 -38.40
N SER A 2 -1.33 -35.04 -37.14
CA SER A 2 -0.88 -33.74 -36.59
C SER A 2 -1.52 -32.57 -37.33
N GLY A 3 -2.44 -31.92 -36.64
CA GLY A 3 -3.19 -30.75 -37.09
C GLY A 3 -4.08 -30.23 -35.97
N GLU A 4 -3.45 -29.95 -34.83
CA GLU A 4 -4.02 -29.30 -33.65
C GLU A 4 -4.24 -27.82 -33.95
N THR A 5 -5.46 -27.32 -33.78
CA THR A 5 -5.78 -25.90 -33.54
C THR A 5 -7.15 -25.92 -32.85
N GLY A 6 -7.24 -25.83 -31.54
CA GLY A 6 -6.66 -24.80 -30.69
C GLY A 6 -7.79 -23.85 -30.30
N ASP A 7 -8.74 -24.38 -29.55
CA ASP A 7 -9.80 -23.64 -28.88
C ASP A 7 -9.15 -22.57 -27.98
N ARG A 8 -9.28 -21.31 -28.39
CA ARG A 8 -8.89 -20.13 -27.58
C ARG A 8 -10.14 -19.34 -27.27
N GLY A 9 -11.08 -19.98 -26.59
CA GLY A 9 -12.12 -19.29 -25.84
C GLY A 9 -11.61 -18.96 -24.43
N GLY A 10 -11.56 -17.67 -24.08
CA GLY A 10 -11.49 -17.26 -22.67
C GLY A 10 -10.18 -16.65 -22.19
N ILE A 11 -9.77 -15.53 -22.77
CA ILE A 11 -8.97 -14.52 -22.06
C ILE A 11 -9.65 -13.14 -22.14
N ASP A 12 -10.95 -13.11 -21.89
CA ASP A 12 -11.74 -11.86 -21.85
C ASP A 12 -12.26 -11.59 -20.43
N ARG A 13 -11.38 -11.66 -19.42
CA ARG A 13 -11.80 -11.37 -18.03
C ARG A 13 -10.69 -10.89 -17.07
N LEU A 14 -9.70 -10.17 -17.59
CA LEU A 14 -8.74 -9.43 -16.75
C LEU A 14 -8.66 -7.94 -17.11
N THR A 15 -9.66 -7.44 -17.82
CA THR A 15 -9.74 -6.04 -18.27
C THR A 15 -10.84 -5.29 -17.52
N GLU A 16 -10.94 -5.48 -16.21
CA GLU A 16 -11.64 -4.51 -15.36
C GLU A 16 -11.02 -4.44 -13.96
N ILE A 17 -9.70 -4.26 -13.89
CA ILE A 17 -9.17 -3.51 -12.75
C ILE A 17 -9.59 -2.07 -13.02
N ARG A 18 -10.84 -1.76 -12.64
CA ARG A 18 -11.33 -0.38 -12.59
C ARG A 18 -10.24 0.46 -11.98
N THR A 19 -10.00 1.61 -12.59
CA THR A 19 -9.18 2.72 -12.12
C THR A 19 -9.75 3.25 -10.80
N ARG A 20 -9.80 2.40 -9.76
CA ARG A 20 -10.09 2.81 -8.41
C ARG A 20 -8.91 3.68 -8.03
N ARG A 21 -9.19 4.92 -7.64
CA ARG A 21 -8.15 5.76 -7.03
C ARG A 21 -7.51 4.93 -5.92
N PRO A 22 -6.18 4.89 -5.84
CA PRO A 22 -5.52 4.17 -4.77
C PRO A 22 -6.08 4.65 -3.42
N PRO A 23 -6.20 3.77 -2.41
CA PRO A 23 -6.68 4.14 -1.07
C PRO A 23 -5.68 5.02 -0.30
N TRP A 24 -4.64 5.51 -0.99
CA TRP A 24 -3.56 6.33 -0.49
C TRP A 24 -3.31 7.51 -1.45
N GLN A 25 -2.69 8.57 -0.92
CA GLN A 25 -2.23 9.73 -1.67
C GLN A 25 -0.70 9.87 -1.58
N LEU A 26 -0.10 10.67 -2.47
CA LEU A 26 1.33 10.96 -2.37
C LEU A 26 1.58 11.94 -1.23
N LEU A 27 2.39 11.53 -0.26
CA LEU A 27 2.95 12.40 0.76
C LEU A 27 4.36 12.81 0.33
N MET A 28 4.62 14.12 0.32
CA MET A 28 5.90 14.68 -0.06
C MET A 28 6.45 15.46 1.12
N VAL A 29 7.56 15.00 1.68
CA VAL A 29 8.26 15.64 2.80
C VAL A 29 9.68 15.90 2.36
N GLY A 30 10.16 17.12 2.47
CA GLY A 30 11.55 17.38 2.18
C GLY A 30 12.04 18.74 2.63
N ASN A 31 13.34 18.89 2.57
CA ASN A 31 14.06 20.05 3.09
C ASN A 31 14.25 21.11 2.00
N ALA A 32 13.26 21.26 1.12
CA ALA A 32 13.33 22.21 0.03
C ALA A 32 13.16 23.64 0.55
N ASP A 33 13.99 24.56 0.05
CA ASP A 33 13.98 25.99 0.44
C ASP A 33 12.65 26.69 0.11
N ALA A 34 11.86 26.10 -0.80
CA ALA A 34 10.54 26.54 -1.17
C ALA A 34 9.63 25.33 -1.46
N PRO A 35 8.30 25.46 -1.33
CA PRO A 35 7.36 24.41 -1.71
C PRO A 35 7.55 24.04 -3.18
N ILE A 36 7.76 22.75 -3.43
CA ILE A 36 7.92 22.18 -4.77
C ILE A 36 6.59 21.55 -5.15
N ALA A 37 5.93 22.11 -6.16
CA ALA A 37 4.75 21.52 -6.77
C ALA A 37 5.15 20.76 -8.03
N PHE A 38 4.84 19.48 -8.09
CA PHE A 38 4.95 18.68 -9.31
C PHE A 38 3.70 18.82 -10.18
N SER A 39 3.88 18.61 -11.49
CA SER A 39 2.76 18.60 -12.42
C SER A 39 1.82 17.41 -12.16
N ALA A 40 0.58 17.50 -12.64
CA ALA A 40 -0.38 16.40 -12.56
C ALA A 40 0.15 15.11 -13.24
N GLU A 41 0.89 15.25 -14.33
CA GLU A 41 1.50 14.12 -15.06
C GLU A 41 2.60 13.44 -14.25
N THR A 42 3.48 14.22 -13.61
CA THR A 42 4.51 13.69 -12.71
C THR A 42 3.87 12.98 -11.52
N ASN A 43 2.84 13.58 -10.90
CA ASN A 43 2.12 12.95 -9.80
C ASN A 43 1.43 11.64 -10.23
N ASN A 44 0.85 11.59 -11.44
CA ASN A 44 0.25 10.37 -11.96
C ASN A 44 1.30 9.26 -12.18
N SER A 45 2.46 9.63 -12.71
CA SER A 45 3.57 8.70 -12.93
C SER A 45 4.13 8.17 -11.60
N LEU A 46 4.34 9.04 -10.61
CA LEU A 46 4.74 8.65 -9.25
C LEU A 46 3.71 7.72 -8.62
N THR A 47 2.42 8.03 -8.77
CA THR A 47 1.32 7.19 -8.27
C THR A 47 1.43 5.79 -8.88
N ARG A 48 1.60 5.70 -10.20
CA ARG A 48 1.70 4.44 -10.92
C ARG A 48 2.95 3.64 -10.54
N ILE A 49 4.07 4.30 -10.24
CA ILE A 49 5.28 3.63 -9.74
C ILE A 49 4.99 2.92 -8.41
N PHE A 50 4.29 3.58 -7.48
CA PHE A 50 3.92 2.97 -6.20
C PHE A 50 2.86 1.87 -6.32
N ASP A 51 1.96 1.95 -7.30
CA ASP A 51 1.04 0.84 -7.63
C ASP A 51 1.78 -0.38 -8.18
N LEU A 52 2.78 -0.16 -9.05
CA LEU A 52 3.59 -1.24 -9.64
C LEU A 52 4.59 -1.84 -8.64
N LEU A 53 5.00 -1.07 -7.63
CA LEU A 53 5.96 -1.47 -6.61
C LEU A 53 5.33 -1.39 -5.21
N PRO A 54 4.38 -2.28 -4.87
CA PRO A 54 3.62 -2.20 -3.62
C PRO A 54 4.48 -2.41 -2.36
N HIS A 55 5.70 -2.93 -2.50
CA HIS A 55 6.68 -3.09 -1.41
C HIS A 55 7.54 -1.85 -1.16
N LEU A 56 7.49 -0.85 -2.04
CA LEU A 56 8.31 0.35 -1.93
C LEU A 56 7.72 1.31 -0.89
N ALA A 57 8.41 1.50 0.24
CA ALA A 57 7.93 2.39 1.31
C ALA A 57 7.92 3.87 0.88
N GLY A 58 8.89 4.28 0.06
CA GLY A 58 9.03 5.64 -0.44
C GLY A 58 10.21 5.76 -1.41
N VAL A 59 10.34 6.92 -2.05
CA VAL A 59 11.46 7.28 -2.93
C VAL A 59 11.96 8.66 -2.60
N THR A 60 13.26 8.89 -2.77
CA THR A 60 13.83 10.24 -2.69
C THR A 60 13.94 10.82 -4.09
N ILE A 61 13.26 11.94 -4.32
CA ILE A 61 13.36 12.75 -5.53
C ILE A 61 14.40 13.85 -5.29
N LYS A 62 15.48 13.83 -6.08
CA LYS A 62 16.51 14.87 -6.08
C LYS A 62 16.03 16.04 -6.93
N THR A 63 16.00 17.25 -6.38
CA THR A 63 15.64 18.47 -7.13
C THR A 63 16.72 19.53 -7.00
N THR A 64 16.70 20.54 -7.86
CA THR A 64 17.62 21.69 -7.77
C THR A 64 17.40 22.55 -6.53
N LYS A 65 16.28 22.38 -5.82
CA LYS A 65 15.90 23.14 -4.63
C LYS A 65 16.02 22.35 -3.33
N GLY A 66 16.50 21.11 -3.40
CA GLY A 66 16.59 20.18 -2.27
C GLY A 66 15.97 18.82 -2.57
N ASP A 67 16.09 17.91 -1.61
CA ASP A 67 15.59 16.55 -1.72
C ASP A 67 14.17 16.45 -1.17
N LEU A 68 13.34 15.65 -1.83
CA LEU A 68 11.99 15.31 -1.39
C LEU A 68 11.87 13.81 -1.18
N ASN A 69 11.49 13.38 0.01
CA ASN A 69 10.96 12.04 0.24
C ASN A 69 9.49 12.01 -0.21
N VAL A 70 9.18 11.10 -1.11
CA VAL A 70 7.83 10.84 -1.59
C VAL A 70 7.43 9.45 -1.13
N SER A 71 6.29 9.32 -0.45
CA SER A 71 5.78 8.04 0.06
C SER A 71 4.26 7.96 -0.11
N ARG A 72 3.71 6.78 0.19
CA ARG A 72 2.26 6.56 0.23
C ARG A 72 1.72 6.97 1.59
N ASP A 73 0.75 7.86 1.60
CA ASP A 73 -0.02 8.23 2.79
C ASP A 73 -1.41 7.61 2.69
N PHE A 74 -1.69 6.69 3.61
CA PHE A 74 -3.01 6.09 3.75
C PHE A 74 -3.82 6.95 4.71
N ALA A 75 -5.04 7.31 4.31
CA ALA A 75 -5.93 8.06 5.18
C ALA A 75 -6.12 7.30 6.52
N GLY A 76 -6.24 8.03 7.63
CA GLY A 76 -6.27 7.44 8.98
C GLY A 76 -7.41 6.44 9.24
N ASN A 77 -8.42 6.38 8.38
CA ASN A 77 -9.50 5.38 8.42
C ASN A 77 -9.12 4.04 7.78
N TYR A 78 -8.03 3.94 7.02
CA TYR A 78 -7.62 2.72 6.31
C TYR A 78 -7.38 1.55 7.28
N VAL A 79 -6.79 1.83 8.44
CA VAL A 79 -6.56 0.82 9.49
C VAL A 79 -7.87 0.17 9.91
N LYS A 80 -8.87 1.02 10.19
CA LYS A 80 -10.20 0.59 10.62
C LYS A 80 -10.91 -0.23 9.54
N GLU A 81 -10.75 0.12 8.27
CA GLU A 81 -11.30 -0.68 7.17
C GLU A 81 -10.61 -2.06 7.07
N VAL A 82 -9.29 -2.12 7.24
CA VAL A 82 -8.57 -3.39 7.28
C VAL A 82 -9.01 -4.25 8.48
N ASP A 83 -9.16 -3.67 9.66
CA ASP A 83 -9.61 -4.39 10.86
C ASP A 83 -11.02 -4.98 10.66
N GLN A 84 -11.91 -4.25 9.99
CA GLN A 84 -13.25 -4.77 9.63
C GLN A 84 -13.18 -5.94 8.64
N LEU A 85 -12.28 -5.87 7.65
CA LEU A 85 -12.07 -6.96 6.70
C LEU A 85 -11.47 -8.19 7.39
N LEU A 86 -10.50 -8.00 8.28
CA LEU A 86 -9.90 -9.07 9.08
C LEU A 86 -10.94 -9.77 9.94
N ALA A 87 -11.73 -9.00 10.70
CA ALA A 87 -12.83 -9.54 11.48
C ALA A 87 -13.82 -10.31 10.60
N GLY A 88 -14.16 -9.79 9.41
CA GLY A 88 -15.05 -10.45 8.46
C GLY A 88 -14.53 -11.82 8.02
N ILE A 89 -13.26 -11.92 7.64
CA ILE A 89 -12.62 -13.17 7.23
C ILE A 89 -12.61 -14.18 8.38
N LEU A 90 -12.11 -13.76 9.55
CA LEU A 90 -11.94 -14.60 10.73
C LEU A 90 -13.27 -15.10 11.32
N ASN A 91 -14.36 -14.35 11.16
CA ASN A 91 -15.70 -14.78 11.58
C ASN A 91 -16.41 -15.66 10.54
N SER A 92 -16.11 -15.51 9.25
CA SER A 92 -16.79 -16.25 8.19
C SER A 92 -16.20 -17.65 8.00
N GLU A 93 -14.88 -17.79 8.19
CA GLU A 93 -14.15 -19.02 7.90
C GLU A 93 -13.53 -19.58 9.19
N PRO A 94 -14.20 -20.48 9.93
CA PRO A 94 -13.71 -21.00 11.22
C PRO A 94 -12.43 -21.85 11.08
N GLU A 95 -12.06 -22.27 9.87
CA GLU A 95 -10.79 -22.93 9.58
C GLU A 95 -9.60 -21.96 9.63
N ILE A 96 -9.83 -20.65 9.47
CA ILE A 96 -8.81 -19.61 9.56
C ILE A 96 -8.71 -19.13 11.01
N THR A 97 -7.73 -19.64 11.74
CA THR A 97 -7.52 -19.30 13.15
C THR A 97 -6.67 -18.05 13.38
N GLY A 98 -5.92 -17.61 12.35
CA GLY A 98 -5.15 -16.37 12.40
C GLY A 98 -4.50 -15.99 11.08
N ILE A 99 -4.21 -14.69 10.93
CA ILE A 99 -3.54 -14.10 9.77
C ILE A 99 -2.25 -13.42 10.25
N VAL A 100 -1.10 -13.96 9.83
CA VAL A 100 0.21 -13.47 10.24
C VAL A 100 0.67 -12.35 9.32
N PHE A 101 0.94 -11.18 9.90
CA PHE A 101 1.60 -10.04 9.28
C PHE A 101 3.09 -10.07 9.63
N PRO A 102 3.98 -10.28 8.65
CA PRO A 102 5.40 -10.39 8.92
C PRO A 102 5.98 -9.09 9.48
N ALA A 103 7.08 -9.24 10.24
CA ALA A 103 7.86 -8.11 10.69
C ALA A 103 8.38 -7.27 9.51
N THR A 104 8.38 -5.96 9.68
CA THR A 104 9.02 -4.99 8.80
C THR A 104 10.01 -4.18 9.61
N ALA A 105 10.84 -3.36 8.96
CA ALA A 105 11.85 -2.55 9.65
C ALA A 105 11.26 -1.65 10.78
N THR A 106 9.98 -1.27 10.67
CA THR A 106 9.30 -0.36 11.62
C THR A 106 8.16 -1.02 12.40
N ARG A 107 7.85 -2.30 12.15
CA ARG A 107 6.74 -3.01 12.80
C ARG A 107 7.13 -4.45 13.14
N PRO A 108 6.96 -4.92 14.38
CA PRO A 108 7.15 -6.32 14.70
C PRO A 108 6.15 -7.20 13.95
N GLU A 109 6.44 -8.50 13.89
CA GLU A 109 5.45 -9.48 13.45
C GLU A 109 4.21 -9.40 14.35
N HIS A 110 3.04 -9.57 13.74
CA HIS A 110 1.75 -9.55 14.43
C HIS A 110 0.83 -10.60 13.83
N THR A 111 -0.05 -11.21 14.63
CA THR A 111 -1.05 -12.17 14.15
C THR A 111 -2.44 -11.66 14.50
N ALA A 112 -3.26 -11.39 13.49
CA ALA A 112 -4.67 -11.08 13.70
C ALA A 112 -5.46 -12.37 13.94
N THR A 113 -6.28 -12.40 14.98
CA THR A 113 -7.12 -13.55 15.38
C THR A 113 -8.56 -13.13 15.58
N VAL A 114 -9.49 -14.08 15.78
CA VAL A 114 -10.91 -13.75 16.07
C VAL A 114 -11.04 -12.87 17.32
N GLU A 115 -10.17 -13.07 18.31
CA GLU A 115 -10.14 -12.32 19.56
C GLU A 115 -9.47 -10.94 19.41
N ASP A 116 -8.51 -10.83 18.48
CA ASP A 116 -7.79 -9.59 18.16
C ASP A 116 -7.66 -9.41 16.63
N PRO A 117 -8.72 -8.97 15.93
CA PRO A 117 -8.73 -8.90 14.47
C PRO A 117 -8.09 -7.61 13.93
N HIS A 118 -7.02 -7.13 14.57
CA HIS A 118 -6.40 -5.85 14.24
C HIS A 118 -5.16 -6.02 13.36
N LEU A 119 -4.97 -5.11 12.41
CA LEU A 119 -3.76 -5.01 11.59
C LEU A 119 -2.53 -4.60 12.42
N LEU A 120 -2.76 -3.80 13.44
CA LEU A 120 -1.74 -3.30 14.37
C LEU A 120 -2.02 -3.86 15.75
N PRO A 121 -0.97 -4.21 16.53
CA PRO A 121 -1.17 -4.52 17.93
C PRO A 121 -1.78 -3.29 18.63
N GLU A 122 -2.77 -3.52 19.50
CA GLU A 122 -3.44 -2.45 20.26
C GLU A 122 -2.43 -1.41 20.79
N GLY A 123 -2.65 -0.14 20.45
CA GLY A 123 -1.85 0.98 20.93
C GLY A 123 -0.68 1.44 20.04
N LYS A 124 -0.41 0.80 18.89
CA LYS A 124 0.56 1.32 17.90
C LYS A 124 -0.16 1.87 16.68
N GLN A 125 -0.47 3.16 16.70
CA GLN A 125 -0.72 3.92 15.48
C GLN A 125 0.50 3.76 14.55
N PHE A 126 0.29 3.85 13.23
CA PHE A 126 1.40 3.98 12.29
C PHE A 126 2.29 5.11 12.80
N ALA A 127 3.47 4.78 13.30
CA ALA A 127 4.45 5.79 13.64
C ALA A 127 4.71 6.53 12.35
N VAL A 128 4.24 7.78 12.27
CA VAL A 128 4.74 8.75 11.31
C VAL A 128 6.23 8.73 11.57
N THR A 129 7.01 8.17 10.64
CA THR A 129 8.46 8.26 10.70
C THR A 129 8.79 9.74 10.53
N GLU A 130 8.83 10.45 11.65
CA GLU A 130 9.56 11.69 11.81
C GLU A 130 11.00 11.34 11.42
N GLY A 131 11.45 11.89 10.29
CA GLY A 131 12.77 11.60 9.78
C GLY A 131 13.81 11.98 10.82
N GLU A 132 14.56 11.00 11.30
CA GLU A 132 15.79 11.25 12.06
C GLU A 132 16.74 12.08 11.21
N ALA A 133 16.81 13.38 11.51
CA ALA A 133 17.90 14.24 11.11
C ALA A 133 19.16 13.78 11.86
N ARG A 134 20.15 13.34 11.10
CA ARG A 134 21.53 13.17 11.57
C ARG A 134 22.22 14.52 11.72
#